data_AF-A0A5C2HNW0-F1
#
_entry.id   AF-A0A5C2HNW0-F1
#
_cell.length_a   1.000
_cell.length_b   1.000
_cell.length_c   1.000
_cell.angle_alpha   90.00
_cell.angle_beta   90.00
_cell.angle_gamma   90.00
#
_symmetry.space_group_name_H-M   'P 1'
#
loop_
_entity.id
_entity.type
_entity.pdbx_description
1 polymer ?
#
loop_
_entity_poly.entity_id
_entity_poly.type
_entity_poly.pdbx_seq_one_letter_code
_entity_poly.pdbx_strand_id
1 'polypeptide(L)'
;MELTLQERTQLAQLVTDILSRWHIRESDQIVLLGLPDETKPRYLTQLRQGSKPIPDDERVIDRAKHILGIQESLDVLFPMNPNMPRFWIRNKNKLFRRKVPLEMMLNDGLNGMDKIWSMLDCTRNWES
;
A
#
# COMPACT_ATOMS: atom_id res chain seq x y z
N MET A 1 -7.04 11.93 -15.10
CA MET A 1 -7.92 10.93 -15.75
C MET A 1 -8.62 10.20 -14.63
N GLU A 2 -9.94 10.30 -14.56
CA GLU A 2 -10.72 9.57 -13.55
C GLU A 2 -10.71 8.08 -13.86
N LEU A 3 -10.60 7.25 -12.83
CA LEU A 3 -10.62 5.79 -12.98
C LEU A 3 -12.06 5.34 -13.23
N THR A 4 -12.24 4.47 -14.21
CA THR A 4 -13.50 3.78 -14.44
C THR A 4 -13.87 2.89 -13.25
N LEU A 5 -15.15 2.53 -13.13
CA LEU A 5 -15.61 1.60 -12.09
C LEU A 5 -14.82 0.28 -12.09
N GLN A 6 -14.49 -0.23 -13.28
CA GLN A 6 -13.73 -1.46 -13.45
C GLN A 6 -12.30 -1.30 -12.94
N GLU A 7 -11.61 -0.22 -13.31
CA GLU A 7 -10.25 0.07 -12.85
C GLU A 7 -10.21 0.27 -11.32
N ARG A 8 -11.19 0.98 -10.74
CA ARG A 8 -11.28 1.11 -9.27
C ARG A 8 -11.55 -0.22 -8.56
N THR A 9 -12.25 -1.14 -9.21
CA THR A 9 -12.51 -2.48 -8.68
C THR A 9 -11.24 -3.33 -8.72
N GLN A 10 -10.53 -3.31 -9.84
CA GLN A 10 -9.25 -4.01 -9.97
C GLN A 10 -8.21 -3.47 -8.99
N LEU A 11 -8.11 -2.14 -8.88
CA LEU A 11 -7.21 -1.49 -7.92
C LEU A 11 -7.56 -1.92 -6.49
N ALA A 12 -8.84 -1.96 -6.12
CA ALA A 12 -9.28 -2.41 -4.80
C ALA A 12 -8.84 -3.85 -4.48
N GLN A 13 -9.00 -4.77 -5.43
CA GLN A 13 -8.57 -6.16 -5.25
C GLN A 13 -7.05 -6.24 -5.08
N LEU A 14 -6.28 -5.60 -5.97
CA LEU A 14 -4.83 -5.60 -5.92
C LEU A 14 -4.29 -5.08 -4.59
N VAL A 15 -4.75 -3.89 -4.15
CA VAL A 15 -4.20 -3.29 -2.92
C VAL A 15 -4.61 -4.03 -1.68
N THR A 16 -5.85 -4.55 -1.61
CA THR A 16 -6.27 -5.35 -0.45
C THR A 16 -5.53 -6.67 -0.37
N ASP A 17 -5.16 -7.27 -1.50
CA ASP A 17 -4.32 -8.47 -1.55
C ASP A 17 -2.87 -8.18 -1.16
N ILE A 18 -2.29 -7.06 -1.60
CA ILE A 18 -0.97 -6.60 -1.16
C ILE A 18 -0.92 -6.44 0.37
N LEU A 19 -1.87 -5.69 0.93
CA LEU A 19 -1.94 -5.44 2.38
C LEU A 19 -2.12 -6.74 3.18
N SER A 20 -2.88 -7.70 2.62
CA SER A 20 -3.04 -9.05 3.19
C SER A 20 -1.72 -9.84 3.16
N ARG A 21 -1.00 -9.84 2.04
CA ARG A 21 0.32 -10.49 1.93
C ARG A 21 1.35 -9.87 2.88
N TRP A 22 1.29 -8.55 3.09
CA TRP A 22 2.07 -7.87 4.12
C TRP A 22 1.66 -8.20 5.56
N HIS A 23 0.57 -8.95 5.77
CA HIS A 23 0.01 -9.30 7.08
C HIS A 23 -0.33 -8.06 7.92
N ILE A 24 -0.89 -7.04 7.29
CA ILE A 24 -1.36 -5.83 7.96
C ILE A 24 -2.75 -6.09 8.54
N ARG A 25 -2.98 -5.63 9.77
CA ARG A 25 -4.27 -5.80 10.46
C ARG A 25 -5.35 -4.99 9.74
N GLU A 26 -6.59 -5.48 9.75
CA GLU A 26 -7.71 -4.83 9.06
C GLU A 26 -7.92 -3.37 9.48
N SER A 27 -7.76 -3.04 10.76
CA SER A 27 -7.79 -1.66 11.28
C SER A 27 -6.76 -0.77 10.58
N ASP A 28 -5.55 -1.28 10.42
CA ASP A 28 -4.45 -0.53 9.81
C ASP A 28 -4.66 -0.46 8.29
N GLN A 29 -5.27 -1.47 7.67
CA GLN A 29 -5.64 -1.42 6.24
C GLN A 29 -6.62 -0.28 5.95
N ILE A 30 -7.61 -0.07 6.82
CA ILE A 30 -8.59 1.03 6.73
C ILE A 30 -7.86 2.38 6.76
N VAL A 31 -6.97 2.56 7.74
CA VAL A 31 -6.17 3.79 7.91
C VAL A 31 -5.24 4.03 6.71
N LEU A 32 -4.57 2.99 6.22
CA LEU A 32 -3.67 3.10 5.08
C LEU A 32 -4.43 3.50 3.81
N LEU A 33 -5.56 2.88 3.53
CA LEU A 33 -6.41 3.25 2.41
C LEU A 33 -7.04 4.64 2.58
N GLY A 34 -7.05 5.21 3.79
CA GLY A 34 -7.70 6.50 4.06
C GLY A 34 -9.22 6.39 4.04
N LEU A 35 -9.74 5.21 4.37
CA LEU A 35 -11.18 4.98 4.53
C LEU A 35 -11.65 5.54 5.90
N PRO A 36 -12.94 5.88 6.05
CA PRO A 36 -13.47 6.34 7.33
C PRO A 36 -13.23 5.35 8.47
N ASP A 37 -12.99 5.83 9.69
CA ASP A 37 -12.66 5.00 10.85
C ASP A 37 -13.80 4.03 11.22
N GLU A 38 -15.05 4.37 10.90
CA GLU A 38 -16.23 3.52 11.12
C GLU A 38 -16.40 2.43 10.05
N THR A 39 -15.44 2.30 9.12
CA THR A 39 -15.46 1.28 8.08
C THR A 39 -15.46 -0.11 8.71
N LYS A 40 -16.49 -0.89 8.41
CA LYS A 40 -16.62 -2.25 8.92
C LYS A 40 -15.64 -3.20 8.21
N PRO A 41 -15.07 -4.22 8.90
CA PRO A 41 -14.21 -5.24 8.28
C PRO A 41 -14.80 -5.88 7.02
N ARG A 42 -16.12 -6.10 7.00
CA ARG A 42 -16.84 -6.63 5.83
C ARG A 42 -16.61 -5.81 4.55
N TYR A 43 -16.38 -4.50 4.66
CA TYR A 43 -16.09 -3.66 3.49
C TYR A 43 -14.75 -4.04 2.85
N LEU A 44 -13.71 -4.33 3.65
CA LEU A 44 -12.43 -4.84 3.12
C LEU A 44 -12.61 -6.18 2.42
N THR A 45 -13.46 -7.06 2.96
CA THR A 45 -13.82 -8.32 2.28
C THR A 45 -14.48 -8.07 0.92
N GLN A 46 -15.37 -7.08 0.83
CA GLN A 46 -16.06 -6.73 -0.41
C GLN A 46 -15.12 -6.17 -1.47
N LEU A 47 -14.15 -5.33 -1.07
CA LEU A 47 -13.09 -4.81 -1.92
C LEU A 47 -12.24 -5.96 -2.48
N ARG A 48 -11.81 -6.89 -1.61
CA ARG A 48 -11.01 -8.08 -1.97
C ARG A 48 -11.73 -8.99 -2.97
N GLN A 49 -13.03 -9.18 -2.78
CA GLN A 49 -13.86 -9.99 -3.68
C GLN A 49 -14.23 -9.28 -4.99
N GLY A 50 -13.90 -7.99 -5.14
CA GLY A 50 -14.28 -7.19 -6.31
C GLY A 50 -15.77 -6.85 -6.38
N SER A 51 -16.51 -7.05 -5.28
CA SER A 51 -17.95 -6.70 -5.20
C SER A 51 -18.19 -5.21 -4.91
N LYS A 52 -17.15 -4.50 -4.45
CA LYS A 52 -17.14 -3.05 -4.25
C LYS A 52 -15.87 -2.47 -4.88
N PRO A 53 -15.97 -1.32 -5.58
CA PRO A 53 -14.80 -0.56 -5.98
C PRO A 53 -14.24 0.20 -4.78
N ILE A 54 -12.99 0.65 -4.90
CA ILE A 54 -12.50 1.76 -4.09
C ILE A 54 -13.41 2.99 -4.32
N PRO A 55 -13.69 3.80 -3.28
CA PRO A 55 -14.41 5.05 -3.41
C PRO A 55 -13.82 5.95 -4.49
N ASP A 56 -14.68 6.74 -5.13
CA ASP A 56 -14.26 7.76 -6.08
C ASP A 56 -13.76 9.02 -5.35
N ASP A 57 -12.73 8.81 -4.54
CA ASP A 57 -12.06 9.84 -3.75
C ASP A 57 -10.59 9.81 -4.12
N GLU A 58 -10.10 10.93 -4.65
CA GLU A 58 -8.71 11.09 -5.08
C GLU A 58 -7.72 10.71 -3.98
N ARG A 59 -8.02 11.02 -2.71
CA ARG A 59 -7.15 10.70 -1.58
C ARG A 59 -7.01 9.20 -1.37
N VAL A 60 -8.12 8.45 -1.53
CA VAL A 60 -8.14 6.99 -1.39
C VAL A 60 -7.45 6.34 -2.59
N ILE A 61 -7.72 6.84 -3.79
CA ILE A 61 -7.11 6.39 -5.04
C ILE A 61 -5.59 6.58 -4.99
N ASP A 62 -5.12 7.74 -4.53
CA ASP A 62 -3.69 8.02 -4.45
C ASP A 62 -3.00 7.12 -3.42
N ARG A 63 -3.58 6.92 -2.24
CA ARG A 63 -3.05 5.96 -1.26
C ARG A 63 -2.98 4.55 -1.82
N ALA A 64 -4.01 4.12 -2.55
CA ALA A 64 -4.03 2.82 -3.21
C ALA A 64 -2.91 2.69 -4.27
N LYS A 65 -2.70 3.72 -5.10
CA LYS A 65 -1.58 3.75 -6.06
C LYS A 65 -0.23 3.69 -5.38
N HIS A 66 -0.04 4.39 -4.26
CA HIS A 66 1.20 4.33 -3.50
C HIS A 66 1.47 2.94 -2.94
N ILE A 67 0.45 2.26 -2.40
CA ILE A 67 0.59 0.87 -1.92
C ILE A 67 1.04 -0.06 -3.05
N LEU A 68 0.44 0.09 -4.23
CA LEU A 68 0.82 -0.68 -5.43
C LEU A 68 2.27 -0.37 -5.84
N GLY A 69 2.64 0.90 -5.99
CA GLY A 69 3.99 1.32 -6.38
C GLY A 69 5.06 0.86 -5.40
N ILE A 70 4.80 0.94 -4.09
CA ILE A 70 5.70 0.42 -3.06
C ILE A 70 5.91 -1.09 -3.23
N GLN A 71 4.84 -1.86 -3.47
CA GLN A 71 4.96 -3.30 -3.72
C GLN A 71 5.79 -3.59 -4.98
N GLU A 72 5.52 -2.89 -6.08
CA GLU A 72 6.24 -3.07 -7.34
C GLU A 72 7.74 -2.76 -7.18
N SER A 73 8.09 -1.66 -6.51
CA SER A 73 9.49 -1.31 -6.27
C SER A 73 10.17 -2.34 -5.35
N LEU A 74 9.46 -2.89 -4.35
CA LEU A 74 10.01 -3.98 -3.52
C LEU A 74 10.17 -5.30 -4.28
N ASP A 75 9.27 -5.63 -5.21
CA ASP A 75 9.40 -6.82 -6.06
C ASP A 75 10.60 -6.71 -7.01
N VAL A 76 10.92 -5.50 -7.49
CA VAL A 76 12.13 -5.24 -8.28
C VAL A 76 13.40 -5.35 -7.44
N LEU A 77 13.40 -4.84 -6.20
CA LEU A 77 14.56 -4.91 -5.31
C LEU A 77 14.81 -6.31 -4.74
N PHE A 78 13.77 -7.14 -4.62
CA PHE A 78 13.84 -8.46 -4.02
C PHE A 78 13.26 -9.57 -4.92
N PRO A 79 13.74 -9.71 -6.17
CA PRO A 79 13.11 -10.59 -7.17
C PRO A 79 13.15 -12.07 -6.78
N MET A 80 14.14 -12.47 -5.98
CA MET A 80 14.32 -13.85 -5.51
C MET A 80 13.62 -14.13 -4.17
N ASN A 81 13.03 -13.12 -3.52
CA ASN A 81 12.42 -13.29 -2.20
C ASN A 81 11.04 -12.60 -2.11
N PRO A 82 9.97 -13.27 -2.55
CA PRO A 82 8.61 -12.71 -2.59
C PRO A 82 8.02 -12.43 -1.20
N ASN A 83 8.62 -12.96 -0.14
CA ASN A 83 8.22 -12.66 1.24
C ASN A 83 8.91 -11.40 1.79
N MET A 84 9.98 -10.91 1.13
CA MET A 84 10.76 -9.78 1.60
C MET A 84 9.94 -8.47 1.72
N PRO A 85 9.00 -8.13 0.82
CA PRO A 85 8.19 -6.93 0.97
C PRO A 85 7.47 -6.84 2.33
N ARG A 86 6.89 -7.97 2.77
CA ARG A 86 6.24 -8.10 4.09
C ARG A 86 7.22 -7.79 5.23
N PHE A 87 8.42 -8.36 5.18
CA PHE A 87 9.42 -8.15 6.24
C PHE A 87 9.94 -6.71 6.22
N TRP A 88 10.21 -6.17 5.04
CA TRP A 88 10.77 -4.85 4.86
C TRP A 88 9.83 -3.77 5.40
N ILE A 89 8.53 -3.85 5.09
CA ILE A 89 7.51 -2.89 5.54
C ILE A 89 7.34 -2.89 7.06
N ARG A 90 7.48 -4.07 7.69
CA ARG A 90 7.19 -4.28 9.12
C ARG A 90 8.39 -4.19 10.06
N ASN A 91 9.60 -4.03 9.53
CA ASN A 91 10.82 -3.98 10.34
C ASN A 91 11.54 -2.65 10.19
N LYS A 92 12.39 -2.35 11.18
CA LYS A 92 13.22 -1.15 11.16
C LYS A 92 14.15 -1.19 9.95
N ASN A 93 14.14 -0.12 9.17
CA ASN A 93 14.91 -0.03 7.95
C ASN A 93 16.04 1.02 8.07
N LYS A 94 17.24 0.68 7.58
CA LYS A 94 18.39 1.59 7.60
C LYS A 94 18.18 2.82 6.71
N LEU A 95 17.51 2.68 5.57
CA LEU A 95 17.17 3.78 4.66
C LEU A 95 16.33 4.86 5.35
N PHE A 96 15.52 4.47 6.34
CA PHE A 96 14.66 5.37 7.10
C PHE A 96 15.15 5.61 8.53
N ARG A 97 16.48 5.68 8.75
CA ARG A 97 17.09 5.96 10.06
C ARG A 97 16.57 5.04 11.18
N ARG A 98 16.38 3.75 10.87
CA ARG A 98 15.84 2.71 11.77
C ARG A 98 14.37 2.90 12.19
N LYS A 99 13.59 3.69 11.44
CA LYS A 99 12.13 3.69 11.54
C LYS A 99 11.52 2.48 10.84
N VAL A 100 10.31 2.10 11.24
CA VAL A 100 9.52 1.05 10.59
C VAL A 100 8.67 1.71 9.48
N PRO A 101 8.79 1.29 8.21
CA PRO A 101 8.03 1.89 7.11
C PRO A 101 6.52 1.89 7.34
N LEU A 102 5.95 0.79 7.86
CA LEU A 102 4.53 0.72 8.20
C LEU A 102 4.10 1.83 9.19
N GLU A 103 4.90 2.08 10.23
CA GLU A 103 4.59 3.15 11.19
C GLU A 103 4.63 4.53 10.53
N MET A 104 5.54 4.75 9.58
CA MET A 104 5.60 6.00 8.82
C MET A 104 4.35 6.17 7.95
N MET A 105 3.90 5.10 7.27
CA MET A 105 2.68 5.14 6.45
C MET A 105 1.43 5.40 7.29
N LEU A 106 1.36 4.85 8.51
CA LEU A 106 0.24 5.05 9.43
C LEU A 106 0.23 6.45 10.05
N ASN A 107 1.38 6.93 10.54
CA ASN A 107 1.48 8.20 11.26
C ASN A 107 1.49 9.42 10.34
N ASP A 108 2.23 9.33 9.22
CA ASP A 108 2.40 10.46 8.29
C ASP A 108 1.42 10.37 7.10
N GLY A 109 0.61 9.31 7.03
CA GLY A 109 -0.38 9.09 5.97
C GLY A 109 0.25 9.05 4.58
N LEU A 110 -0.40 9.75 3.63
CA LEU A 110 0.06 9.84 2.24
C LEU A 110 1.50 10.39 2.13
N ASN A 111 1.87 11.37 2.96
CA ASN A 111 3.24 11.92 2.97
C ASN A 111 4.28 10.88 3.41
N GLY A 112 3.90 9.96 4.30
CA GLY A 112 4.75 8.85 4.71
C GLY A 112 4.95 7.86 3.56
N MET A 113 3.87 7.56 2.84
CA MET A 113 3.89 6.67 1.67
C MET A 113 4.72 7.25 0.53
N ASP A 114 4.53 8.52 0.20
CA ASP A 114 5.27 9.23 -0.85
C ASP A 114 6.79 9.22 -0.59
N LYS A 115 7.20 9.51 0.65
CA LYS A 115 8.62 9.42 1.06
C LYS A 115 9.19 8.01 0.89
N ILE A 116 8.41 6.99 1.25
CA ILE A 116 8.85 5.60 1.14
C ILE A 116 9.00 5.23 -0.33
N TRP A 117 7.98 5.54 -1.14
CA TRP A 117 7.97 5.19 -2.55
C TRP A 117 9.08 5.93 -3.32
N SER A 118 9.22 7.25 -3.14
CA SER A 118 10.29 8.05 -3.74
C SER A 118 11.68 7.50 -3.41
N MET A 119 11.92 7.08 -2.16
CA MET A 119 13.20 6.49 -1.77
C MET A 119 13.44 5.14 -2.45
N LEU A 120 12.41 4.29 -2.56
CA LEU A 120 12.50 3.00 -3.24
C LEU A 120 12.77 3.19 -4.74
N ASP A 121 12.15 4.16 -5.38
CA ASP A 121 12.34 4.46 -6.80
C ASP A 121 13.75 5.02 -7.07
N CYS A 122 14.27 5.89 -6.20
CA CYS A 122 15.69 6.28 -6.27
C CYS A 122 16.63 5.08 -6.10
N THR A 123 16.30 4.18 -5.16
CA THR A 123 17.07 2.95 -4.89
C THR A 123 16.89 1.91 -6.01
N ARG A 124 15.90 2.04 -6.88
CA ARG A 124 15.81 1.22 -8.10
C ARG A 124 16.67 1.82 -9.21
N ASN A 125 16.61 3.13 -9.38
CA ASN A 125 17.30 3.84 -10.47
C ASN A 125 18.83 3.84 -10.33
N TRP A 126 19.39 3.65 -9.12
CA TRP A 126 20.85 3.51 -8.95
C TRP A 126 21.39 2.08 -9.15
N GLU A 127 20.55 1.04 -9.12
CA GLU A 127 20.97 -0.36 -9.34
C GLU A 127 20.78 -0.81 -10.80
N SER A 128 20.25 0.07 -11.67
CA SER A 128 20.03 -0.16 -13.10
C SER A 128 21.15 0.38 -13.98
#